data_AF-A0A358CVD3-F1
#
_entry.id   AF-A0A358CVD3-F1
#
_cell.length_a   1.000
_cell.length_b   1.000
_cell.length_c   1.000
_cell.angle_alpha   90.00
_cell.angle_beta   90.00
_cell.angle_gamma   90.00
#
_symmetry.space_group_name_H-M   'P 1'
#
loop_
_entity.id
_entity.type
_entity.pdbx_description
1 polymer ?
#
loop_
_entity_poly.entity_id
_entity_poly.type
_entity_poly.pdbx_seq_one_letter_code
_entity_poly.pdbx_strand_id
1 'polypeptide(L)'
;MPRSLFFCTITFFTGFLSCCWLHNAHATESVNVDNFVRAETDLTFKRYVDQGAFGKFFHIRQPTPIDKQDVIRMNRDTLYSAGVFDLDASPLTVIKPDSDGRFLSMLVINQDHSMQPVVHEAGIFEFSRKKIGTRYVFILFRTFVDANDPKDIEAANSLQSKIASKQSDKGSFDIPDWDETSLEKVRDAINILASTKPNTNGMFGDKAKLNPISHLLGTAYGWGGNPEEAATYVNVVPKKNDGKTPYELVITEQVPVDGFVSVTVYNAKGFMEKNSLNAYSVNNVTAEKNSDGTVTIHFGGDPTSSNYLPITPGWNYVVRMYQPKKEVLDGSWTFPDPQLSK
;
A
#
# COMPACT_ATOMS: atom_id res chain seq x y z
N MET A 1 -94.82 -26.18 19.62
CA MET A 1 -94.76 -26.49 21.06
C MET A 1 -93.39 -27.11 21.35
N PRO A 2 -92.71 -26.76 22.46
CA PRO A 2 -91.84 -25.58 22.66
C PRO A 2 -90.35 -26.03 22.89
N ARG A 3 -89.27 -25.22 22.95
CA ARG A 3 -88.91 -24.00 23.72
C ARG A 3 -87.61 -23.38 23.16
N SER A 4 -87.61 -22.07 22.88
CA SER A 4 -86.89 -20.94 23.54
C SER A 4 -85.37 -20.73 23.34
N LEU A 5 -85.05 -19.59 22.68
CA LEU A 5 -84.02 -18.56 22.91
C LEU A 5 -82.82 -18.82 23.84
N PHE A 6 -81.60 -18.40 23.42
CA PHE A 6 -80.99 -17.11 23.84
C PHE A 6 -79.71 -16.78 23.03
N PHE A 7 -79.51 -15.48 22.77
CA PHE A 7 -78.33 -14.86 22.17
C PHE A 7 -77.12 -14.89 23.12
N CYS A 8 -75.89 -15.03 22.60
CA CYS A 8 -74.72 -14.32 23.13
C CYS A 8 -73.57 -14.26 22.09
N THR A 9 -73.15 -13.04 21.79
CA THR A 9 -72.06 -12.67 20.88
C THR A 9 -70.72 -12.80 21.62
N ILE A 10 -69.75 -13.56 21.10
CA ILE A 10 -68.33 -13.44 21.52
C ILE A 10 -67.43 -13.45 20.28
N THR A 11 -66.77 -12.31 20.11
CA THR A 11 -65.72 -11.96 19.16
C THR A 11 -64.52 -12.89 19.29
N PHE A 12 -64.13 -13.59 18.22
CA PHE A 12 -62.83 -14.25 18.15
C PHE A 12 -61.80 -13.32 17.52
N PHE A 13 -60.88 -12.83 18.34
CA PHE A 13 -59.66 -12.14 17.93
C PHE A 13 -58.75 -13.12 17.17
N THR A 14 -58.40 -12.79 15.93
CA THR A 14 -57.33 -13.44 15.17
C THR A 14 -55.98 -12.99 15.75
N GLY A 15 -55.33 -13.90 16.48
CA GLY A 15 -53.95 -13.71 16.91
C GLY A 15 -52.99 -13.81 15.72
N PHE A 16 -52.56 -12.67 15.19
CA PHE A 16 -51.37 -12.58 14.35
C PHE A 16 -50.14 -12.87 15.24
N LEU A 17 -49.54 -14.05 15.11
CA LEU A 17 -48.17 -14.27 15.58
C LEU A 17 -47.25 -13.42 14.69
N SER A 18 -46.93 -12.22 15.17
CA SER A 18 -45.80 -11.44 14.65
C SER A 18 -44.53 -12.17 15.02
N CYS A 19 -43.99 -12.94 14.06
CA CYS A 19 -42.65 -13.51 14.16
C CYS A 19 -41.66 -12.34 14.00
N CYS A 20 -41.39 -11.63 15.09
CA CYS A 20 -40.31 -10.65 15.16
C CYS A 20 -38.99 -11.39 14.94
N TRP A 21 -38.46 -11.31 13.73
CA TRP A 21 -37.06 -11.57 13.47
C TRP A 21 -36.27 -10.53 14.27
N LEU A 22 -35.74 -10.94 15.42
CA LEU A 22 -34.67 -10.23 16.09
C LEU A 22 -33.48 -10.21 15.12
N HIS A 23 -33.34 -9.10 14.38
CA HIS A 23 -32.03 -8.71 13.89
C HIS A 23 -31.21 -8.45 15.15
N ASN A 24 -30.33 -9.38 15.51
CA ASN A 24 -29.19 -9.04 16.35
C ASN A 24 -28.37 -8.04 15.56
N ALA A 25 -28.65 -6.74 15.76
CA ALA A 25 -27.71 -5.69 15.46
C ALA A 25 -26.55 -5.93 16.42
N HIS A 26 -25.53 -6.68 15.98
CA HIS A 26 -24.28 -6.75 16.69
C HIS A 26 -23.78 -5.31 16.82
N ALA A 27 -23.52 -4.86 18.04
CA ALA A 27 -22.96 -3.54 18.27
C ALA A 27 -21.54 -3.52 17.67
N THR A 28 -21.25 -2.50 16.88
CA THR A 28 -19.92 -2.29 16.30
C THR A 28 -18.87 -2.16 17.42
N GLU A 29 -17.70 -2.79 17.24
CA GLU A 29 -16.60 -2.73 18.20
C GLU A 29 -15.88 -1.40 18.09
N SER A 30 -15.87 -0.63 19.19
CA SER A 30 -15.20 0.68 19.22
C SER A 30 -13.67 0.52 19.16
N VAL A 31 -13.04 1.34 18.32
CA VAL A 31 -11.60 1.41 18.15
C VAL A 31 -11.01 2.47 19.08
N ASN A 32 -9.95 2.08 19.78
CA ASN A 32 -9.10 2.92 20.60
C ASN A 32 -7.62 2.63 20.27
N VAL A 33 -6.69 3.27 20.98
CA VAL A 33 -5.25 3.12 20.69
C VAL A 33 -4.73 1.69 20.88
N ASP A 34 -5.34 0.91 21.77
CA ASP A 34 -4.86 -0.44 22.13
C ASP A 34 -5.23 -1.48 21.07
N ASN A 35 -6.40 -1.34 20.41
CA ASN A 35 -6.86 -2.23 19.35
C ASN A 35 -6.69 -1.65 17.93
N PHE A 36 -6.23 -0.40 17.80
CA PHE A 36 -6.11 0.30 16.52
C PHE A 36 -5.38 -0.49 15.44
N VAL A 37 -4.20 -1.05 15.75
CA VAL A 37 -3.37 -1.77 14.77
C VAL A 37 -4.14 -2.95 14.15
N ARG A 38 -4.90 -3.66 15.00
CA ARG A 38 -5.72 -4.79 14.57
C ARG A 38 -6.87 -4.31 13.70
N ALA A 39 -7.63 -3.32 14.16
CA ALA A 39 -8.77 -2.78 13.42
C ALA A 39 -8.37 -2.20 12.06
N GLU A 40 -7.29 -1.43 12.01
CA GLU A 40 -6.75 -0.84 10.76
C GLU A 40 -6.34 -1.95 9.77
N THR A 41 -5.69 -2.99 10.28
CA THR A 41 -5.22 -4.10 9.43
C THR A 41 -6.37 -4.96 8.94
N ASP A 42 -7.34 -5.30 9.80
CA ASP A 42 -8.51 -6.09 9.44
C ASP A 42 -9.36 -5.37 8.39
N LEU A 43 -9.63 -4.06 8.57
CA LEU A 43 -10.35 -3.26 7.58
C LEU A 43 -9.55 -3.08 6.29
N THR A 44 -8.22 -3.01 6.37
CA THR A 44 -7.38 -3.03 5.17
C THR A 44 -7.50 -4.35 4.43
N PHE A 45 -7.45 -5.49 5.12
CA PHE A 45 -7.66 -6.81 4.51
C PHE A 45 -9.05 -6.87 3.88
N LYS A 46 -10.08 -6.40 4.59
CA LYS A 46 -11.46 -6.34 4.09
C LYS A 46 -11.56 -5.58 2.76
N ARG A 47 -10.92 -4.41 2.63
CA ARG A 47 -10.91 -3.64 1.37
C ARG A 47 -10.37 -4.44 0.18
N TYR A 48 -9.38 -5.32 0.38
CA TYR A 48 -8.87 -6.19 -0.69
C TYR A 48 -9.75 -7.44 -0.88
N VAL A 49 -10.29 -8.01 0.19
CA VAL A 49 -11.28 -9.10 0.12
C VAL A 49 -12.50 -8.68 -0.71
N ASP A 50 -13.03 -7.48 -0.50
CA ASP A 50 -14.16 -6.91 -1.24
C ASP A 50 -13.83 -6.70 -2.73
N GLN A 51 -12.55 -6.57 -3.09
CA GLN A 51 -12.06 -6.54 -4.47
C GLN A 51 -11.79 -7.95 -5.04
N GLY A 52 -12.09 -9.00 -4.28
CA GLY A 52 -11.93 -10.40 -4.69
C GLY A 52 -10.56 -11.00 -4.39
N ALA A 53 -9.78 -10.43 -3.46
CA ALA A 53 -8.45 -10.94 -3.09
C ALA A 53 -8.47 -12.06 -2.02
N PHE A 54 -9.63 -12.60 -1.65
CA PHE A 54 -9.70 -13.67 -0.64
C PHE A 54 -9.40 -15.05 -1.24
N GLY A 55 -8.42 -15.77 -0.68
CA GLY A 55 -8.01 -17.11 -1.09
C GLY A 55 -7.36 -17.16 -2.49
N LYS A 56 -7.08 -16.00 -3.10
CA LYS A 56 -6.45 -15.86 -4.43
C LYS A 56 -5.82 -14.48 -4.57
N PHE A 57 -4.98 -14.31 -5.60
CA PHE A 57 -4.42 -12.99 -5.91
C PHE A 57 -5.39 -12.14 -6.74
N PHE A 58 -5.62 -10.92 -6.29
CA PHE A 58 -6.15 -9.82 -7.07
C PHE A 58 -4.98 -9.01 -7.66
N HIS A 59 -5.08 -8.63 -8.93
CA HIS A 59 -4.00 -7.95 -9.63
C HIS A 59 -4.46 -6.55 -10.08
N ILE A 60 -3.72 -5.53 -9.64
CA ILE A 60 -3.82 -4.19 -10.19
C ILE A 60 -2.96 -4.15 -11.45
N ARG A 61 -3.62 -4.08 -12.61
CA ARG A 61 -3.01 -4.27 -13.94
C ARG A 61 -2.53 -2.99 -14.61
N GLN A 62 -2.72 -1.85 -13.96
CA GLN A 62 -2.40 -0.53 -14.49
C GLN A 62 -1.66 0.29 -13.44
N PRO A 63 -0.72 1.17 -13.85
CA PRO A 63 -0.11 2.12 -12.93
C PRO A 63 -1.15 2.99 -12.25
N THR A 64 -0.79 3.55 -11.09
CA THR A 64 -1.68 4.46 -10.34
C THR A 64 -2.27 5.54 -11.26
N PRO A 65 -3.60 5.61 -11.38
CA PRO A 65 -4.26 6.67 -12.16
C PRO A 65 -4.13 8.02 -11.44
N ILE A 66 -3.97 9.09 -12.21
CA ILE A 66 -3.68 10.42 -11.66
C ILE A 66 -4.92 11.06 -11.04
N ASP A 67 -6.10 10.74 -11.54
CA ASP A 67 -7.40 11.21 -11.06
C ASP A 67 -7.99 10.37 -9.91
N LYS A 68 -7.32 9.27 -9.52
CA LYS A 68 -7.75 8.42 -8.42
C LYS A 68 -6.54 7.94 -7.59
N GLN A 69 -6.10 8.82 -6.70
CA GLN A 69 -5.00 8.59 -5.77
C GLN A 69 -5.54 8.51 -4.34
N ASP A 70 -5.84 7.30 -3.87
CA ASP A 70 -6.48 7.08 -2.57
C ASP A 70 -5.49 7.16 -1.39
N VAL A 71 -4.17 7.21 -1.67
CA VAL A 71 -3.10 7.30 -0.68
C VAL A 71 -2.13 8.42 -1.08
N ILE A 72 -1.64 9.18 -0.11
CA ILE A 72 -0.60 10.19 -0.38
C ILE A 72 0.70 9.52 -0.84
N ARG A 73 1.38 10.15 -1.80
CA ARG A 73 2.68 9.70 -2.33
C ARG A 73 2.66 8.29 -2.91
N MET A 74 1.58 7.91 -3.59
CA MET A 74 1.58 6.71 -4.44
C MET A 74 2.67 6.78 -5.50
N ASN A 75 3.20 5.62 -5.89
CA ASN A 75 4.17 5.52 -6.98
C ASN A 75 3.49 5.03 -8.27
N ARG A 76 4.19 5.22 -9.39
CA ARG A 76 3.85 4.60 -10.68
C ARG A 76 4.92 3.59 -11.13
N ASP A 77 5.87 3.27 -10.27
CA ASP A 77 7.02 2.39 -10.59
C ASP A 77 6.67 0.91 -10.52
N THR A 78 5.62 0.55 -9.76
CA THR A 78 5.24 -0.85 -9.55
C THR A 78 3.75 -1.09 -9.68
N LEU A 79 3.39 -2.20 -10.31
CA LEU A 79 2.06 -2.80 -10.28
C LEU A 79 1.92 -3.73 -9.09
N TYR A 80 0.75 -3.74 -8.47
CA TYR A 80 0.51 -4.51 -7.26
C TYR A 80 -0.30 -5.78 -7.51
N SER A 81 0.02 -6.84 -6.78
CA SER A 81 -0.87 -8.00 -6.64
C SER A 81 -1.02 -8.34 -5.16
N ALA A 82 -2.25 -8.53 -4.71
CA ALA A 82 -2.57 -8.70 -3.29
C ALA A 82 -3.43 -9.93 -3.07
N GLY A 83 -3.22 -10.63 -1.96
CA GLY A 83 -4.06 -11.76 -1.55
C GLY A 83 -4.18 -11.82 -0.02
N VAL A 84 -5.38 -12.12 0.47
CA VAL A 84 -5.70 -12.39 1.88
C VAL A 84 -6.03 -13.88 2.01
N PHE A 85 -5.37 -14.57 2.93
CA PHE A 85 -5.49 -16.02 3.08
C PHE A 85 -5.76 -16.40 4.54
N ASP A 86 -6.65 -17.37 4.76
CA ASP A 86 -6.99 -17.93 6.07
C ASP A 86 -6.08 -19.13 6.40
N LEU A 87 -5.17 -18.94 7.37
CA LEU A 87 -4.21 -19.95 7.79
C LEU A 87 -4.74 -20.91 8.85
N ASP A 88 -5.92 -20.63 9.44
CA ASP A 88 -6.59 -21.58 10.32
C ASP A 88 -7.29 -22.68 9.50
N ALA A 89 -7.77 -22.34 8.29
CA ALA A 89 -8.40 -23.29 7.38
C ALA A 89 -7.39 -24.28 6.78
N SER A 90 -6.26 -23.79 6.25
CA SER A 90 -5.15 -24.64 5.79
C SER A 90 -3.84 -23.86 5.60
N PRO A 91 -2.66 -24.51 5.65
CA PRO A 91 -1.41 -23.86 5.28
C PRO A 91 -1.43 -23.33 3.83
N LEU A 92 -0.83 -22.15 3.63
CA LEU A 92 -0.71 -21.49 2.34
C LEU A 92 0.63 -21.80 1.69
N THR A 93 0.61 -22.21 0.42
CA THR A 93 1.79 -22.20 -0.44
C THR A 93 1.68 -21.07 -1.45
N VAL A 94 2.68 -20.19 -1.53
CA VAL A 94 2.80 -19.15 -2.57
C VAL A 94 3.92 -19.53 -3.52
N ILE A 95 3.65 -19.44 -4.82
CA ILE A 95 4.61 -19.64 -5.89
C ILE A 95 4.93 -18.27 -6.48
N LYS A 96 6.15 -17.79 -6.20
CA LYS A 96 6.69 -16.56 -6.80
C LYS A 96 7.48 -16.94 -8.05
N PRO A 97 7.07 -16.47 -9.23
CA PRO A 97 7.73 -16.83 -10.49
C PRO A 97 9.13 -16.23 -10.58
N ASP A 98 9.96 -16.82 -11.45
CA ASP A 98 11.12 -16.12 -12.00
C ASP A 98 10.64 -14.89 -12.79
N SER A 99 11.30 -13.78 -12.55
CA SER A 99 10.99 -12.49 -13.13
C SER A 99 11.89 -12.12 -14.30
N ASP A 100 12.82 -13.01 -14.69
CA ASP A 100 13.77 -12.79 -15.80
C ASP A 100 14.51 -11.45 -15.65
N GLY A 101 14.91 -11.12 -14.41
CA GLY A 101 15.62 -9.89 -14.07
C GLY A 101 14.73 -8.66 -13.81
N ARG A 102 13.41 -8.71 -14.07
CA ARG A 102 12.49 -7.64 -13.67
C ARG A 102 12.35 -7.62 -12.15
N PHE A 103 12.36 -6.44 -11.53
CA PHE A 103 12.13 -6.36 -10.09
C PHE A 103 10.73 -6.87 -9.71
N LEU A 104 10.69 -7.88 -8.83
CA LEU A 104 9.49 -8.48 -8.27
C LEU A 104 9.73 -8.79 -6.79
N SER A 105 9.12 -8.01 -5.89
CA SER A 105 9.21 -8.24 -4.44
C SER A 105 7.91 -8.84 -3.89
N MET A 106 8.01 -9.71 -2.88
CA MET A 106 6.88 -10.21 -2.10
C MET A 106 7.04 -9.82 -0.63
N LEU A 107 6.08 -9.05 -0.12
CA LEU A 107 5.96 -8.67 1.28
C LEU A 107 4.83 -9.47 1.94
N VAL A 108 5.10 -10.01 3.13
CA VAL A 108 4.16 -10.83 3.90
C VAL A 108 3.82 -10.09 5.18
N ILE A 109 2.54 -9.80 5.40
CA ILE A 109 2.03 -8.99 6.52
C ILE A 109 0.97 -9.79 7.27
N ASN A 110 1.10 -9.91 8.58
CA ASN A 110 0.11 -10.56 9.43
C ASN A 110 -0.91 -9.53 9.99
N GLN A 111 -1.95 -9.98 10.69
CA GLN A 111 -2.99 -9.07 11.20
C GLN A 111 -2.52 -8.12 12.32
N ASP A 112 -1.33 -8.33 12.88
CA ASP A 112 -0.69 -7.41 13.83
C ASP A 112 0.17 -6.38 13.12
N HIS A 113 0.07 -6.25 11.80
CA HIS A 113 0.97 -5.46 10.96
C HIS A 113 2.45 -5.80 11.16
N SER A 114 2.73 -7.07 11.52
CA SER A 114 4.10 -7.59 11.58
C SER A 114 4.49 -8.18 10.24
N MET A 115 5.71 -7.88 9.80
CA MET A 115 6.21 -8.25 8.49
C MET A 115 7.29 -9.32 8.56
N GLN A 116 7.30 -10.22 7.59
CA GLN A 116 8.46 -11.07 7.32
C GLN A 116 9.47 -10.31 6.43
N PRO A 117 10.75 -10.72 6.39
CA PRO A 117 11.71 -10.20 5.43
C PRO A 117 11.14 -10.24 4.00
N VAL A 118 11.36 -9.17 3.24
CA VAL A 118 10.86 -9.08 1.87
C VAL A 118 11.62 -10.05 0.98
N VAL A 119 10.87 -10.84 0.21
CA VAL A 119 11.41 -11.88 -0.67
C VAL A 119 11.58 -11.32 -2.08
N HIS A 120 12.77 -11.48 -2.66
CA HIS A 120 13.12 -10.98 -3.99
C HIS A 120 13.41 -12.11 -4.99
N GLU A 121 13.86 -13.26 -4.51
CA GLU A 121 14.13 -14.47 -5.28
C GLU A 121 12.84 -15.17 -5.73
N ALA A 122 12.92 -15.98 -6.79
CA ALA A 122 11.84 -16.87 -7.19
C ALA A 122 11.78 -18.10 -6.28
N GLY A 123 10.61 -18.71 -6.14
CA GLY A 123 10.51 -19.92 -5.33
C GLY A 123 9.11 -20.30 -4.87
N ILE A 124 9.08 -21.31 -4.00
CA ILE A 124 7.88 -21.83 -3.35
C ILE A 124 8.00 -21.54 -1.87
N PHE A 125 7.02 -20.83 -1.32
CA PHE A 125 7.03 -20.33 0.06
C PHE A 125 5.82 -20.86 0.82
N GLU A 126 6.07 -21.49 1.97
CA GLU A 126 5.02 -22.09 2.81
C GLU A 126 4.77 -21.29 4.08
N PHE A 127 3.53 -20.84 4.23
CA PHE A 127 3.02 -20.10 5.39
C PHE A 127 2.00 -20.95 6.14
N SER A 128 2.06 -20.91 7.46
CA SER A 128 1.12 -21.60 8.34
C SER A 128 0.77 -20.72 9.52
N ARG A 129 -0.37 -21.00 10.17
CA ARG A 129 -0.82 -20.29 11.37
C ARG A 129 0.28 -20.17 12.42
N LYS A 130 1.00 -21.27 12.65
CA LYS A 130 2.10 -21.35 13.63
C LYS A 130 3.28 -20.45 13.28
N LYS A 131 3.63 -20.31 12.00
CA LYS A 131 4.74 -19.45 11.53
C LYS A 131 4.37 -17.97 11.53
N ILE A 132 3.14 -17.65 11.11
CA ILE A 132 2.70 -16.25 10.89
C ILE A 132 2.15 -15.61 12.17
N GLY A 133 1.59 -16.39 13.09
CA GLY A 133 1.11 -15.88 14.38
C GLY A 133 -0.28 -15.24 14.36
N THR A 134 -0.90 -15.01 13.19
CA THR A 134 -2.31 -14.59 13.04
C THR A 134 -3.10 -15.51 12.10
N ARG A 135 -4.44 -15.48 12.19
CA ARG A 135 -5.33 -16.31 11.36
C ARG A 135 -5.19 -15.91 9.91
N TYR A 136 -5.32 -14.62 9.62
CA TYR A 136 -5.15 -14.12 8.26
C TYR A 136 -3.72 -13.66 8.01
N VAL A 137 -3.29 -13.84 6.77
CA VAL A 137 -2.06 -13.27 6.23
C VAL A 137 -2.36 -12.54 4.93
N PHE A 138 -1.68 -11.41 4.73
CA PHE A 138 -1.72 -10.64 3.51
C PHE A 138 -0.39 -10.75 2.77
N ILE A 139 -0.47 -11.06 1.49
CA ILE A 139 0.68 -11.20 0.61
C ILE A 139 0.60 -10.10 -0.44
N LEU A 140 1.61 -9.23 -0.47
CA LEU A 140 1.71 -8.10 -1.38
C LEU A 140 2.90 -8.29 -2.32
N PHE A 141 2.62 -8.35 -3.61
CA PHE A 141 3.62 -8.29 -4.65
C PHE A 141 3.73 -6.89 -5.23
N ARG A 142 4.96 -6.47 -5.55
CA ARG A 142 5.26 -5.27 -6.34
C ARG A 142 6.06 -5.68 -7.56
N THR A 143 5.50 -5.45 -8.74
CA THR A 143 6.10 -5.78 -10.04
C THR A 143 6.54 -4.49 -10.69
N PHE A 144 7.82 -4.30 -10.95
CA PHE A 144 8.31 -3.09 -11.62
C PHE A 144 7.72 -2.93 -13.02
N VAL A 145 7.44 -1.70 -13.42
CA VAL A 145 6.83 -1.36 -14.71
C VAL A 145 7.33 -0.01 -15.21
N ASP A 146 7.57 0.10 -16.52
CA ASP A 146 7.57 1.38 -17.20
C ASP A 146 6.11 1.82 -17.41
N ALA A 147 5.67 2.80 -16.64
CA ALA A 147 4.31 3.31 -16.69
C ALA A 147 3.96 4.08 -17.97
N ASN A 148 4.94 4.33 -18.85
CA ASN A 148 4.78 5.06 -20.10
C ASN A 148 4.83 4.13 -21.33
N ASP A 149 5.21 2.86 -21.18
CA ASP A 149 5.22 1.87 -22.26
C ASP A 149 4.10 0.84 -22.10
N PRO A 150 3.04 0.89 -22.94
CA PRO A 150 1.97 -0.12 -22.92
C PRO A 150 2.44 -1.56 -23.09
N LYS A 151 3.54 -1.80 -23.82
CA LYS A 151 4.10 -3.15 -23.99
C LYS A 151 4.79 -3.63 -22.72
N ASP A 152 5.47 -2.73 -22.00
CA ASP A 152 6.06 -3.06 -20.71
C ASP A 152 4.98 -3.35 -19.65
N ILE A 153 3.88 -2.61 -19.68
CA ILE A 153 2.69 -2.88 -18.85
C ILE A 153 2.13 -4.28 -19.14
N GLU A 154 2.01 -4.67 -20.41
CA GLU A 154 1.57 -6.01 -20.81
C GLU A 154 2.54 -7.11 -20.34
N ALA A 155 3.85 -6.85 -20.43
CA ALA A 155 4.88 -7.76 -19.92
C ALA A 155 4.81 -7.92 -18.38
N ALA A 156 4.66 -6.82 -17.64
CA ALA A 156 4.46 -6.84 -16.19
C ALA A 156 3.17 -7.57 -15.81
N ASN A 157 2.09 -7.38 -16.56
CA ASN A 157 0.83 -8.10 -16.37
C ASN A 157 0.99 -9.61 -16.63
N SER A 158 1.75 -9.98 -17.65
CA SER A 158 2.06 -11.38 -17.95
C SER A 158 2.84 -12.04 -16.80
N LEU A 159 3.79 -11.32 -16.20
CA LEU A 159 4.53 -11.79 -15.02
C LEU A 159 3.62 -11.93 -13.78
N GLN A 160 2.78 -10.93 -13.50
CA GLN A 160 1.80 -10.99 -12.41
C GLN A 160 0.89 -12.21 -12.51
N SER A 161 0.47 -12.58 -13.73
CA SER A 161 -0.39 -13.76 -13.97
C SER A 161 0.28 -15.10 -13.65
N LYS A 162 1.62 -15.13 -13.54
CA LYS A 162 2.38 -16.32 -13.12
C LYS A 162 2.46 -16.46 -11.60
N ILE A 163 2.07 -15.44 -10.82
CA ILE A 163 2.00 -15.53 -9.36
C ILE A 163 0.84 -16.46 -8.99
N ALA A 164 1.12 -17.49 -8.20
CA ALA A 164 0.12 -18.48 -7.82
C ALA A 164 0.09 -18.74 -6.33
N SER A 165 -1.06 -19.14 -5.81
CA SER A 165 -1.26 -19.61 -4.45
C SER A 165 -1.94 -20.97 -4.46
N LYS A 166 -1.68 -21.78 -3.44
CA LYS A 166 -2.34 -23.07 -3.20
C LYS A 166 -2.72 -23.16 -1.72
N GLN A 167 -3.99 -23.46 -1.48
CA GLN A 167 -4.55 -23.86 -0.20
C GLN A 167 -5.55 -24.98 -0.48
N SER A 168 -5.60 -25.99 0.39
CA SER A 168 -6.58 -27.08 0.26
C SER A 168 -7.99 -26.63 0.64
N ASP A 169 -8.06 -25.65 1.54
CA ASP A 169 -9.29 -24.97 1.94
C ASP A 169 -9.01 -23.46 2.05
N LYS A 170 -9.83 -22.66 1.37
CA LYS A 170 -9.75 -21.19 1.40
C LYS A 170 -10.29 -20.59 2.69
N GLY A 171 -11.10 -21.35 3.45
CA GLY A 171 -11.73 -20.88 4.68
C GLY A 171 -12.79 -19.80 4.47
N SER A 172 -12.93 -18.95 5.49
CA SER A 172 -13.83 -17.79 5.54
C SER A 172 -13.07 -16.54 5.98
N PHE A 173 -13.61 -15.37 5.65
CA PHE A 173 -13.08 -14.09 6.12
C PHE A 173 -14.04 -13.48 7.13
N ASP A 174 -13.74 -13.71 8.40
CA ASP A 174 -14.48 -13.22 9.56
C ASP A 174 -13.55 -12.34 10.41
N ILE A 175 -13.89 -11.05 10.50
CA ILE A 175 -13.24 -10.06 11.35
C ILE A 175 -14.29 -9.40 12.26
N PRO A 176 -13.90 -8.76 13.37
CA PRO A 176 -14.82 -7.95 14.15
C PRO A 176 -15.48 -6.85 13.31
N ASP A 177 -16.71 -6.50 13.67
CA ASP A 177 -17.45 -5.39 13.07
C ASP A 177 -16.94 -4.06 13.65
N TRP A 178 -15.80 -3.59 13.17
CA TRP A 178 -15.13 -2.40 13.68
C TRP A 178 -15.91 -1.11 13.40
N ASP A 179 -16.05 -0.23 14.40
CA ASP A 179 -16.60 1.12 14.22
C ASP A 179 -15.60 2.01 13.46
N GLU A 180 -15.81 2.14 12.15
CA GLU A 180 -14.99 2.97 11.26
C GLU A 180 -14.91 4.45 11.67
N THR A 181 -15.93 4.99 12.36
CA THR A 181 -15.91 6.39 12.84
C THR A 181 -14.88 6.55 13.96
N SER A 182 -14.88 5.63 14.93
CA SER A 182 -13.87 5.63 15.99
C SER A 182 -12.46 5.34 15.45
N LEU A 183 -12.34 4.46 14.46
CA LEU A 183 -11.09 4.15 13.77
C LEU A 183 -10.50 5.40 13.09
N GLU A 184 -11.30 6.12 12.30
CA GLU A 184 -10.89 7.35 11.61
C GLU A 184 -10.38 8.39 12.61
N LYS A 185 -11.12 8.62 13.70
CA LYS A 185 -10.71 9.52 14.77
C LYS A 185 -9.33 9.16 15.36
N VAL A 186 -9.08 7.88 15.61
CA VAL A 186 -7.79 7.41 16.15
C VAL A 186 -6.69 7.53 15.09
N ARG A 187 -6.96 7.14 13.84
CA ARG A 187 -6.02 7.26 12.71
C ARG A 187 -5.55 8.69 12.52
N ASP A 188 -6.47 9.66 12.53
CA ASP A 188 -6.16 11.07 12.35
C ASP A 188 -5.24 11.61 13.45
N ALA A 189 -5.50 11.24 14.71
CA ALA A 189 -4.64 11.60 15.83
C ALA A 189 -3.24 10.98 15.71
N ILE A 190 -3.14 9.71 15.30
CA ILE A 190 -1.85 9.04 15.07
C ILE A 190 -1.12 9.70 13.90
N ASN A 191 -1.82 10.09 12.83
CA ASN A 191 -1.23 10.78 11.69
C ASN A 191 -0.65 12.15 12.04
N ILE A 192 -1.28 12.89 12.97
CA ILE A 192 -0.69 14.12 13.53
C ILE A 192 0.65 13.80 14.19
N LEU A 193 0.73 12.75 15.02
CA LEU A 193 1.99 12.34 15.64
C LEU A 193 3.02 11.88 14.58
N ALA A 194 2.61 11.10 13.58
CA ALA A 194 3.48 10.60 12.52
C ALA A 194 4.12 11.75 11.72
N SER A 195 3.39 12.85 11.51
CA SER A 195 3.87 14.04 10.81
C SER A 195 5.04 14.75 11.50
N THR A 196 5.28 14.46 12.78
CA THR A 196 6.41 15.02 13.53
C THR A 196 7.73 14.28 13.29
N LYS A 197 7.71 13.11 12.63
CA LYS A 197 8.92 12.37 12.28
C LYS A 197 9.50 12.85 10.95
N PRO A 198 10.84 12.90 10.81
CA PRO A 198 11.48 13.31 9.56
C PRO A 198 11.40 12.23 8.46
N ASN A 199 11.23 10.95 8.83
CA ASN A 199 11.16 9.82 7.92
C ASN A 199 10.38 8.64 8.53
N THR A 200 10.23 7.56 7.76
CA THR A 200 9.50 6.35 8.15
C THR A 200 10.39 5.23 8.71
N ASN A 201 11.65 5.52 9.06
CA ASN A 201 12.58 4.48 9.52
C ASN A 201 12.10 3.86 10.84
N GLY A 202 12.26 2.53 10.95
CA GLY A 202 11.75 1.75 12.08
C GLY A 202 10.23 1.67 12.21
N MET A 203 9.45 2.08 11.19
CA MET A 203 7.98 1.95 11.18
C MET A 203 7.48 0.58 10.68
N PHE A 204 8.27 -0.10 9.85
CA PHE A 204 7.87 -1.32 9.13
C PHE A 204 8.89 -2.45 9.34
N GLY A 205 8.42 -3.69 9.47
CA GLY A 205 9.28 -4.84 9.75
C GLY A 205 8.64 -5.82 10.75
N ASP A 206 9.48 -6.67 11.34
CA ASP A 206 9.07 -7.57 12.42
C ASP A 206 8.67 -6.78 13.67
N LYS A 207 7.38 -6.77 13.99
CA LYS A 207 6.80 -6.05 15.14
C LYS A 207 7.57 -6.29 16.44
N ALA A 208 8.12 -7.48 16.66
CA ALA A 208 8.86 -7.81 17.88
C ALA A 208 10.20 -7.06 18.00
N LYS A 209 10.72 -6.52 16.89
CA LYS A 209 11.98 -5.77 16.82
C LYS A 209 11.78 -4.26 16.72
N LEU A 210 10.55 -3.82 16.43
CA LEU A 210 10.25 -2.40 16.24
C LEU A 210 9.95 -1.70 17.56
N ASN A 211 10.24 -0.41 17.60
CA ASN A 211 9.71 0.47 18.64
C ASN A 211 8.16 0.50 18.52
N PRO A 212 7.38 0.19 19.58
CA PRO A 212 5.93 0.08 19.49
C PRO A 212 5.22 1.35 19.01
N ILE A 213 5.74 2.54 19.37
CA ILE A 213 5.19 3.80 18.86
C ILE A 213 5.46 3.93 17.37
N SER A 214 6.66 3.62 16.90
CA SER A 214 6.98 3.68 15.47
C SER A 214 6.14 2.71 14.65
N HIS A 215 5.89 1.50 15.17
CA HIS A 215 4.99 0.52 14.56
C HIS A 215 3.54 1.03 14.48
N LEU A 216 3.02 1.63 15.55
CA LEU A 216 1.70 2.27 15.57
C LEU A 216 1.59 3.40 14.52
N LEU A 217 2.59 4.29 14.48
CA LEU A 217 2.64 5.40 13.52
C LEU A 217 2.66 4.85 12.07
N GLY A 218 3.48 3.83 11.81
CA GLY A 218 3.57 3.19 10.49
C GLY A 218 2.27 2.55 10.03
N THR A 219 1.56 1.90 10.96
CA THR A 219 0.27 1.25 10.69
C THR A 219 -0.77 2.26 10.21
N ALA A 220 -0.84 3.46 10.80
CA ALA A 220 -1.76 4.51 10.38
C ALA A 220 -1.31 5.28 9.14
N TYR A 221 -0.01 5.64 9.08
CA TYR A 221 0.51 6.60 8.11
C TYR A 221 0.78 6.00 6.74
N GLY A 222 1.16 4.72 6.68
CA GLY A 222 1.66 4.10 5.46
C GLY A 222 1.51 2.59 5.47
N TRP A 223 0.31 2.09 5.78
CA TRP A 223 0.04 0.66 5.89
C TRP A 223 0.61 -0.12 4.69
N GLY A 224 1.46 -1.11 4.98
CA GLY A 224 2.07 -1.96 3.96
C GLY A 224 3.31 -1.35 3.31
N GLY A 225 3.84 -0.25 3.84
CA GLY A 225 5.17 0.26 3.53
C GLY A 225 6.25 -0.83 3.67
N ASN A 226 7.31 -0.70 2.89
CA ASN A 226 8.42 -1.64 2.97
C ASN A 226 9.25 -1.37 4.24
N PRO A 227 9.80 -2.42 4.88
CA PRO A 227 10.90 -2.25 5.82
C PRO A 227 12.13 -1.66 5.09
N GLU A 228 12.99 -0.99 5.84
CA GLU A 228 14.07 -0.14 5.28
C GLU A 228 15.07 -0.93 4.44
N GLU A 229 15.33 -2.20 4.79
CA GLU A 229 16.16 -3.12 4.01
C GLU A 229 15.58 -3.47 2.63
N ALA A 230 14.27 -3.30 2.43
CA ALA A 230 13.60 -3.58 1.16
C ALA A 230 13.38 -2.32 0.32
N ALA A 231 13.09 -1.19 0.96
CA ALA A 231 13.12 0.11 0.32
C ALA A 231 13.32 1.26 1.32
N THR A 232 14.16 2.23 0.94
CA THR A 232 14.35 3.49 1.67
C THR A 232 13.75 4.65 0.87
N TYR A 233 13.18 5.63 1.58
CA TYR A 233 12.47 6.77 1.01
C TYR A 233 13.08 8.08 1.50
N VAL A 234 13.50 8.94 0.57
CA VAL A 234 13.93 10.32 0.89
C VAL A 234 12.87 11.27 0.39
N ASN A 235 12.13 11.88 1.33
CA ASN A 235 11.16 12.92 1.01
C ASN A 235 11.83 14.30 1.09
N VAL A 236 11.83 15.04 0.00
CA VAL A 236 12.48 16.33 -0.10
C VAL A 236 11.45 17.42 -0.37
N VAL A 237 11.53 18.50 0.42
CA VAL A 237 10.80 19.74 0.21
C VAL A 237 11.82 20.82 -0.14
N PRO A 238 11.85 21.31 -1.39
CA PRO A 238 12.77 22.35 -1.82
C PRO A 238 12.62 23.65 -1.02
N LYS A 239 13.72 24.38 -0.81
CA LYS A 239 13.74 25.60 0.02
C LYS A 239 12.92 26.75 -0.57
N LYS A 240 13.16 27.09 -1.84
CA LYS A 240 12.37 28.08 -2.59
C LYS A 240 11.31 27.34 -3.40
N ASN A 241 10.09 27.28 -2.86
CA ASN A 241 9.04 26.38 -3.30
C ASN A 241 7.79 27.14 -3.80
N ASP A 242 8.01 28.08 -4.71
CA ASP A 242 6.98 28.93 -5.32
C ASP A 242 6.29 28.28 -6.54
N GLY A 243 6.69 27.07 -6.91
CA GLY A 243 6.22 26.36 -8.11
C GLY A 243 6.72 26.97 -9.43
N LYS A 244 7.71 27.87 -9.38
CA LYS A 244 8.25 28.58 -10.55
C LYS A 244 9.77 28.51 -10.63
N THR A 245 10.44 28.46 -9.48
CA THR A 245 11.89 28.39 -9.39
C THR A 245 12.38 27.01 -9.84
N PRO A 246 13.18 26.93 -10.91
CA PRO A 246 13.67 25.66 -11.42
C PRO A 246 14.77 25.06 -10.54
N TYR A 247 14.77 23.72 -10.45
CA TYR A 247 15.82 22.95 -9.80
C TYR A 247 16.31 21.83 -10.72
N GLU A 248 17.57 21.44 -10.56
CA GLU A 248 18.18 20.28 -11.21
C GLU A 248 18.65 19.28 -10.15
N LEU A 249 18.41 18.00 -10.40
CA LEU A 249 18.92 16.90 -9.61
C LEU A 249 19.80 16.03 -10.50
N VAL A 250 21.11 16.07 -10.24
CA VAL A 250 22.10 15.30 -10.99
C VAL A 250 22.43 14.03 -10.21
N ILE A 251 22.17 12.89 -10.83
CA ILE A 251 22.50 11.56 -10.32
C ILE A 251 23.79 11.13 -11.02
N THR A 252 24.91 11.38 -10.36
CA THR A 252 26.26 11.24 -10.93
C THR A 252 26.88 9.86 -10.70
N GLU A 253 26.43 9.16 -9.66
CA GLU A 253 26.99 7.89 -9.24
C GLU A 253 25.95 6.77 -9.37
N GLN A 254 26.44 5.53 -9.46
CA GLN A 254 25.58 4.39 -9.31
C GLN A 254 25.04 4.37 -7.88
N VAL A 255 23.76 4.72 -7.74
CA VAL A 255 23.06 4.68 -6.45
C VAL A 255 23.19 3.25 -5.88
N PRO A 256 23.63 3.07 -4.62
CA PRO A 256 23.93 1.76 -4.07
C PRO A 256 22.65 0.98 -3.72
N VAL A 257 22.01 0.45 -4.77
CA VAL A 257 20.81 -0.40 -4.72
C VAL A 257 21.00 -1.63 -5.61
N ASP A 258 20.38 -2.75 -5.23
CA ASP A 258 20.29 -3.95 -6.08
C ASP A 258 18.99 -4.01 -6.91
N GLY A 259 17.98 -3.20 -6.54
CA GLY A 259 16.74 -3.05 -7.28
C GLY A 259 16.81 -1.89 -8.27
N PHE A 260 16.09 -0.82 -7.96
CA PHE A 260 16.01 0.37 -8.81
C PHE A 260 15.79 1.62 -7.97
N VAL A 261 15.94 2.78 -8.61
CA VAL A 261 15.68 4.10 -8.06
C VAL A 261 14.53 4.74 -8.83
N SER A 262 13.67 5.46 -8.12
CA SER A 262 12.72 6.36 -8.75
C SER A 262 12.65 7.69 -8.02
N VAL A 263 12.33 8.74 -8.77
CA VAL A 263 12.09 10.09 -8.28
C VAL A 263 10.70 10.49 -8.76
N THR A 264 9.78 10.80 -7.85
CA THR A 264 8.39 11.18 -8.20
C THR A 264 8.03 12.52 -7.57
N VAL A 265 7.44 13.43 -8.35
CA VAL A 265 7.00 14.76 -7.90
C VAL A 265 5.54 14.73 -7.46
N TYR A 266 5.26 15.48 -6.39
CA TYR A 266 3.95 15.63 -5.78
C TYR A 266 3.64 17.10 -5.49
N ASN A 267 2.36 17.46 -5.51
CA ASN A 267 1.88 18.77 -5.06
C ASN A 267 1.97 18.91 -3.53
N ALA A 268 1.58 20.07 -3.00
CA ALA A 268 1.60 20.37 -1.56
C ALA A 268 0.78 19.41 -0.68
N LYS A 269 -0.18 18.69 -1.29
CA LYS A 269 -1.01 17.68 -0.61
C LYS A 269 -0.42 16.27 -0.70
N GLY A 270 0.71 16.09 -1.39
CA GLY A 270 1.37 14.80 -1.56
C GLY A 270 0.83 13.95 -2.71
N PHE A 271 0.10 14.53 -3.67
CA PHE A 271 -0.46 13.82 -4.82
C PHE A 271 0.24 14.22 -6.13
N MET A 272 0.33 13.31 -7.09
CA MET A 272 0.82 13.64 -8.43
C MET A 272 -0.16 14.61 -9.09
N GLU A 273 0.33 15.76 -9.57
CA GLU A 273 -0.50 16.78 -10.21
C GLU A 273 -0.63 16.52 -11.70
N LYS A 274 -1.87 16.34 -12.19
CA LYS A 274 -2.15 16.16 -13.62
C LYS A 274 -1.55 17.31 -14.43
N ASN A 275 -0.80 16.96 -15.48
CA ASN A 275 -0.16 17.92 -16.37
C ASN A 275 -0.23 17.48 -17.84
N SER A 276 0.01 18.42 -18.76
CA SER A 276 -0.12 18.20 -20.21
C SER A 276 0.94 17.27 -20.80
N LEU A 277 2.06 17.04 -20.10
CA LEU A 277 3.15 16.18 -20.54
C LEU A 277 3.00 14.73 -20.04
N ASN A 278 2.03 14.47 -19.16
CA ASN A 278 1.88 13.19 -18.46
C ASN A 278 3.17 12.75 -17.73
N ALA A 279 3.95 13.72 -17.24
CA ALA A 279 5.24 13.51 -16.59
C ALA A 279 5.12 13.65 -15.07
N TYR A 280 5.50 12.60 -14.33
CA TYR A 280 5.35 12.57 -12.86
C TYR A 280 6.53 11.93 -12.14
N SER A 281 7.21 10.99 -12.80
CA SER A 281 8.32 10.25 -12.22
C SER A 281 9.40 9.93 -13.26
N VAL A 282 10.63 9.86 -12.79
CA VAL A 282 11.80 9.38 -13.52
C VAL A 282 12.39 8.19 -12.75
N ASN A 283 12.73 7.10 -13.43
CA ASN A 283 13.33 5.91 -12.83
C ASN A 283 14.39 5.29 -13.75
N ASN A 284 14.99 4.17 -13.36
CA ASN A 284 16.09 3.54 -14.10
C ASN A 284 15.80 3.20 -15.58
N VAL A 285 14.53 3.01 -15.98
CA VAL A 285 14.17 2.68 -17.37
C VAL A 285 13.57 3.87 -18.12
N THR A 286 12.94 4.81 -17.43
CA THR A 286 12.37 6.01 -18.05
C THR A 286 13.36 7.17 -18.15
N ALA A 287 14.46 7.12 -17.40
CA ALA A 287 15.49 8.16 -17.42
C ALA A 287 16.26 8.18 -18.74
N GLU A 288 16.29 9.35 -19.36
CA GLU A 288 17.24 9.68 -20.41
C GLU A 288 18.61 9.97 -19.77
N LYS A 289 19.63 9.22 -20.19
CA LYS A 289 21.00 9.39 -19.69
C LYS A 289 21.75 10.43 -20.51
N ASN A 290 22.57 11.22 -19.83
CA ASN A 290 23.57 12.09 -20.43
C ASN A 290 24.65 11.25 -21.13
N SER A 291 25.45 11.90 -21.98
CA SER A 291 26.54 11.24 -22.72
C SER A 291 27.64 10.67 -21.83
N ASP A 292 27.79 11.18 -20.61
CA ASP A 292 28.72 10.68 -19.58
C ASP A 292 28.10 9.57 -18.69
N GLY A 293 26.85 9.18 -18.96
CA GLY A 293 26.13 8.15 -18.23
C GLY A 293 25.39 8.62 -16.99
N THR A 294 25.52 9.90 -16.62
CA THR A 294 24.75 10.51 -15.51
C THR A 294 23.29 10.75 -15.92
N VAL A 295 22.42 11.03 -14.96
CA VAL A 295 21.02 11.43 -15.20
C VAL A 295 20.79 12.79 -14.56
N THR A 296 20.29 13.75 -15.33
CA THR A 296 19.82 15.04 -14.81
C THR A 296 18.31 15.07 -14.88
N ILE A 297 17.65 15.32 -13.75
CA ILE A 297 16.20 15.55 -13.66
C ILE A 297 15.97 17.05 -13.52
N HIS A 298 15.13 17.61 -14.41
CA HIS A 298 14.80 19.03 -14.39
C HIS A 298 13.42 19.23 -13.76
N PHE A 299 13.37 19.92 -12.62
CA PHE A 299 12.14 20.28 -11.93
C PHE A 299 11.72 21.71 -12.31
N GLY A 300 10.70 21.85 -13.13
CA GLY A 300 10.35 23.14 -13.74
C GLY A 300 11.44 23.67 -14.67
N GLY A 301 11.31 24.92 -15.12
CA GLY A 301 12.23 25.51 -16.11
C GLY A 301 11.78 25.21 -17.54
N ASP A 302 12.71 24.81 -18.41
CA ASP A 302 12.45 24.53 -19.82
C ASP A 302 11.77 23.15 -20.00
N PRO A 303 10.50 23.10 -20.44
CA PRO A 303 9.74 21.86 -20.61
C PRO A 303 10.25 20.96 -21.75
N THR A 304 11.21 21.42 -22.54
CA THR A 304 11.85 20.61 -23.60
C THR A 304 13.09 19.87 -23.11
N SER A 305 13.52 20.11 -21.87
CA SER A 305 14.65 19.40 -21.25
C SER A 305 14.32 17.92 -21.07
N SER A 306 15.32 17.05 -21.22
CA SER A 306 15.22 15.63 -20.86
C SER A 306 14.81 15.46 -19.41
N ASN A 307 14.08 14.38 -19.08
CA ASN A 307 13.66 14.08 -17.70
C ASN A 307 12.93 15.26 -17.00
N TYR A 308 12.23 16.10 -17.75
CA TYR A 308 11.50 17.23 -17.19
C TYR A 308 10.28 16.79 -16.37
N LEU A 309 10.18 17.30 -15.15
CA LEU A 309 9.05 17.12 -14.26
C LEU A 309 8.44 18.48 -13.90
N PRO A 310 7.16 18.74 -14.25
CA PRO A 310 6.47 19.95 -13.84
C PRO A 310 6.37 20.07 -12.31
N ILE A 311 6.43 21.31 -11.82
CA ILE A 311 6.32 21.63 -10.39
C ILE A 311 5.14 22.55 -10.11
N THR A 312 4.64 22.51 -8.87
CA THR A 312 3.53 23.36 -8.38
C THR A 312 3.94 24.08 -7.10
N PRO A 313 3.26 25.17 -6.68
CA PRO A 313 3.54 25.77 -5.38
C PRO A 313 3.47 24.75 -4.24
N GLY A 314 4.46 24.76 -3.35
CA GLY A 314 4.56 23.81 -2.23
C GLY A 314 4.86 22.36 -2.63
N TRP A 315 5.42 22.11 -3.82
CA TRP A 315 5.74 20.76 -4.28
C TRP A 315 6.74 20.03 -3.38
N ASN A 316 6.70 18.71 -3.42
CA ASN A 316 7.70 17.84 -2.82
C ASN A 316 8.00 16.72 -3.79
N TYR A 317 9.09 16.00 -3.55
CA TYR A 317 9.35 14.76 -4.28
C TYR A 317 9.86 13.69 -3.35
N VAL A 318 9.66 12.44 -3.77
CA VAL A 318 10.19 11.27 -3.07
C VAL A 318 11.18 10.57 -3.98
N VAL A 319 12.37 10.33 -3.44
CA VAL A 319 13.31 9.35 -3.97
C VAL A 319 13.01 8.00 -3.32
N ARG A 320 12.83 6.97 -4.13
CA ARG A 320 12.66 5.59 -3.67
C ARG A 320 13.87 4.78 -4.09
N MET A 321 14.51 4.11 -3.15
CA MET A 321 15.66 3.23 -3.38
C MET A 321 15.26 1.82 -2.97
N TYR A 322 15.12 0.91 -3.93
CA TYR A 322 14.65 -0.46 -3.72
C TYR A 322 15.83 -1.44 -3.60
N GLN A 323 15.80 -2.31 -2.58
CA GLN A 323 16.95 -3.10 -2.13
C GLN A 323 18.20 -2.23 -1.91
N PRO A 324 18.12 -1.23 -1.00
CA PRO A 324 19.28 -0.42 -0.65
C PRO A 324 20.40 -1.28 -0.07
N LYS A 325 21.62 -1.03 -0.52
CA LYS A 325 22.82 -1.63 0.08
C LYS A 325 23.13 -0.96 1.42
N LYS A 326 24.10 -1.55 2.13
CA LYS A 326 24.52 -1.13 3.46
C LYS A 326 24.84 0.37 3.53
N GLU A 327 25.43 0.92 2.48
CA GLU A 327 25.87 2.32 2.42
C GLU A 327 24.71 3.31 2.53
N VAL A 328 23.55 2.98 1.94
CA VAL A 328 22.32 3.78 2.09
C VAL A 328 21.77 3.62 3.50
N LEU A 329 21.75 2.38 4.02
CA LEU A 329 21.14 2.03 5.31
C LEU A 329 21.89 2.62 6.51
N ASP A 330 23.22 2.68 6.45
CA ASP A 330 24.04 3.26 7.52
C ASP A 330 24.38 4.73 7.31
N GLY A 331 23.93 5.32 6.20
CA GLY A 331 24.09 6.74 5.88
C GLY A 331 25.50 7.13 5.44
N SER A 332 26.40 6.18 5.18
CA SER A 332 27.71 6.47 4.58
C SER A 332 27.59 6.95 3.12
N TRP A 333 26.45 6.68 2.48
CA TRP A 333 26.05 7.28 1.22
C TRP A 333 24.68 7.96 1.36
N THR A 334 24.54 9.16 0.82
CA THR A 334 23.27 9.91 0.81
C THR A 334 22.91 10.31 -0.60
N PHE A 335 21.61 10.30 -0.90
CA PHE A 335 21.11 10.76 -2.20
C PHE A 335 21.41 12.26 -2.39
N PRO A 336 21.85 12.70 -3.59
CA PRO A 336 22.15 14.12 -3.83
C PRO A 336 20.92 15.01 -3.65
N ASP A 337 21.16 16.22 -3.15
CA ASP A 337 20.14 17.27 -3.05
C ASP A 337 19.96 18.01 -4.38
N PRO A 338 18.74 18.49 -4.67
CA PRO A 338 18.48 19.25 -5.88
C PRO A 338 19.11 20.65 -5.74
N GLN A 339 19.75 21.11 -6.81
CA GLN A 339 20.36 22.43 -6.86
C GLN A 339 19.47 23.39 -7.64
N LEU A 340 19.55 24.69 -7.34
CA LEU A 340 18.91 25.70 -8.19
C LEU A 340 19.50 25.60 -9.61
N SER A 341 18.62 25.53 -10.61
CA SER A 341 19.05 25.63 -12.00
C SER A 341 19.72 26.99 -12.21
N LYS A 342 20.84 26.99 -12.95
CA LYS A 342 21.58 28.21 -13.26
C LYS A 342 20.88 29.08 -14.29
#